data_AF-A0A662WXR2-F1
#
_entry.id   AF-A0A662WXR2-F1
#
_cell.length_a   1.000
_cell.length_b   1.000
_cell.length_c   1.000
_cell.angle_alpha   90.00
_cell.angle_beta   90.00
_cell.angle_gamma   90.00
#
_symmetry.space_group_name_H-M   'P 1'
#
loop_
_entity.id
_entity.type
_entity.pdbx_description
1 polymer ?
#
loop_
_entity_poly.entity_id
_entity_poly.type
_entity_poly.pdbx_seq_one_letter_code
_entity_poly.pdbx_strand_id
1 'polypeptide(L)'
;MCSHILATLSILGFLDIQAATTRVPVRRAPGRPTARRSVLTTERTQEGFFEIPRLIRILVARPGIVMGWKLVDTFDITIDGISEPSEFLGVVTSMRVSDGVFVWSARFDDEDLRDYEAEC
;
A
#
# COMPACT_ATOMS: atom_id res chain seq x y z
N MET A 1 -25.88 24.87 -2.76
CA MET A 1 -25.93 25.82 -1.63
C MET A 1 -25.22 27.08 -2.04
N CYS A 2 -25.86 28.24 -1.89
CA CYS A 2 -25.29 29.55 -2.20
C CYS A 2 -24.64 30.16 -0.95
N SER A 3 -23.60 30.96 -1.14
CA SER A 3 -22.79 31.56 -0.06
C SER A 3 -23.59 32.48 0.86
N HIS A 4 -24.62 33.17 0.34
CA HIS A 4 -25.44 34.09 1.12
C HIS A 4 -26.29 33.38 2.19
N ILE A 5 -26.83 32.19 1.90
CA ILE A 5 -27.60 31.41 2.88
C ILE A 5 -26.70 30.94 4.03
N LEU A 6 -25.46 30.51 3.72
CA LEU A 6 -24.49 30.09 4.73
C LEU A 6 -24.08 31.25 5.65
N ALA A 7 -23.92 32.45 5.08
CA ALA A 7 -23.59 33.66 5.86
C ALA A 7 -24.71 34.04 6.83
N THR A 8 -25.97 34.03 6.39
CA THR A 8 -27.10 34.35 7.26
C THR A 8 -27.28 33.34 8.40
N LEU A 9 -27.06 32.04 8.12
CA LEU A 9 -27.14 31.00 9.14
C LEU A 9 -26.04 31.14 10.20
N SER A 10 -24.85 31.61 9.80
CA SER A 10 -23.76 31.87 10.74
C SER A 10 -24.01 33.08 11.63
N ILE A 11 -24.54 34.18 11.07
CA ILE A 11 -24.87 35.39 11.86
C ILE A 11 -25.97 35.11 12.89
N LEU A 12 -26.97 34.31 12.51
CA LEU A 12 -28.06 33.94 13.41
C LEU A 12 -27.66 32.88 14.45
N GLY A 13 -26.42 32.39 14.43
CA GLY A 13 -25.93 31.39 15.37
C GLY A 13 -26.46 29.96 15.13
N PHE A 14 -27.12 29.71 14.00
CA PHE A 14 -27.63 28.39 13.64
C PHE A 14 -26.57 27.48 13.01
N LEU A 15 -25.43 28.04 12.57
CA LEU A 15 -24.33 27.28 11.98
C LEU A 15 -22.99 27.78 12.53
N ASP A 16 -22.31 26.90 13.26
CA ASP A 16 -20.91 27.11 13.63
C ASP A 16 -20.00 26.70 12.46
N ILE A 17 -19.53 27.71 11.72
CA ILE A 17 -18.63 27.52 10.58
C ILE A 17 -17.30 26.90 11.04
N GLN A 18 -16.80 27.23 12.23
CA GLN A 18 -15.52 26.71 12.72
C GLN A 18 -15.61 25.22 13.07
N ALA A 19 -16.70 24.80 13.71
CA ALA A 19 -16.97 23.38 13.95
C ALA A 19 -17.25 22.61 12.64
N ALA A 20 -17.84 23.26 11.64
CA ALA A 20 -18.11 22.62 10.35
C ALA A 20 -16.81 22.44 9.53
N THR A 21 -15.93 23.44 9.48
CA THR A 21 -14.68 23.38 8.68
C THR A 21 -13.68 22.36 9.22
N THR A 22 -13.65 22.12 10.54
CA THR A 22 -12.78 21.08 11.13
C THR A 22 -13.15 19.66 10.72
N ARG A 23 -14.41 19.41 10.34
CA ARG A 23 -14.90 18.09 9.89
C ARG A 23 -14.81 17.89 8.39
N VAL A 24 -14.60 18.96 7.62
CA VAL A 24 -14.46 18.86 6.17
C VAL A 24 -13.01 18.46 5.87
N PRO A 25 -12.76 17.27 5.29
CA PRO A 25 -11.40 16.91 4.90
C PRO A 25 -10.91 17.93 3.88
N VAL A 26 -9.83 18.64 4.22
CA VAL A 26 -9.18 19.58 3.31
C VAL A 26 -8.77 18.79 2.07
N ARG A 27 -9.41 19.07 0.93
CA ARG A 27 -8.92 18.58 -0.35
C ARG A 27 -7.49 19.07 -0.50
N ARG A 28 -6.53 18.14 -0.60
CA ARG A 28 -5.14 18.48 -0.94
C ARG A 28 -5.18 19.42 -2.15
N ALA A 29 -4.39 20.49 -2.11
CA ALA A 29 -4.23 21.40 -3.24
C ALA A 29 -4.02 20.56 -4.51
N PRO A 30 -4.59 20.94 -5.67
CA PRO A 30 -4.40 20.19 -6.90
C PRO A 30 -2.89 20.16 -7.21
N GLY A 31 -2.21 19.10 -6.78
CA GLY A 31 -0.89 18.78 -7.27
C GLY A 31 -1.02 18.63 -8.78
N ARG A 32 -0.01 19.11 -9.51
CA ARG A 32 0.13 18.97 -10.96
C ARG A 32 -0.55 17.68 -11.43
N PRO A 33 -1.56 17.73 -12.32
CA PRO A 33 -2.17 16.52 -12.84
C PRO A 33 -1.05 15.59 -13.29
N THR A 34 -0.98 14.39 -12.72
CA THR A 34 -0.09 13.35 -13.21
C THR A 34 -0.38 13.24 -14.71
N ALA A 35 0.67 13.34 -15.53
CA ALA A 35 0.55 13.34 -16.98
C ALA A 35 -0.45 12.26 -17.39
N ARG A 36 -1.54 12.65 -18.08
CA ARG A 36 -2.55 11.71 -18.56
C ARG A 36 -1.81 10.62 -19.33
N ARG A 37 -1.99 9.37 -18.88
CA ARG A 37 -1.46 8.18 -19.54
C ARG A 37 -1.93 8.20 -21.00
N SER A 38 -1.01 7.95 -21.92
CA SER A 38 -1.33 7.86 -23.35
C SER A 38 -2.38 6.77 -23.59
N VAL A 39 -3.37 7.07 -24.42
CA VAL A 39 -4.46 6.16 -24.84
C VAL A 39 -3.93 4.93 -25.58
N LEU A 40 -2.68 4.97 -26.05
CA LEU A 40 -1.99 3.83 -26.66
C LEU A 40 -1.38 2.86 -25.65
N THR A 41 -1.50 3.12 -24.34
CA THR A 41 -1.15 2.13 -23.33
C THR A 41 -2.27 1.10 -23.31
N THR A 42 -2.07 -0.02 -23.99
CA THR A 42 -3.00 -1.14 -23.96
C THR A 42 -3.25 -1.49 -22.50
N GLU A 43 -4.50 -1.31 -22.06
CA GLU A 43 -5.03 -1.91 -20.85
C GLU A 43 -4.93 -3.43 -21.00
N ARG A 44 -3.75 -3.99 -20.73
CA ARG A 44 -3.69 -5.36 -20.23
C ARG A 44 -3.91 -5.24 -18.74
N THR A 45 -5.19 -5.14 -18.38
CA THR A 45 -5.77 -5.70 -17.18
C THR A 45 -4.96 -6.91 -16.75
N GLN A 46 -4.13 -6.73 -15.73
CA GLN A 46 -3.80 -7.80 -14.80
C GLN A 46 -4.22 -7.27 -13.44
N GLU A 47 -5.52 -7.11 -13.31
CA GLU A 47 -6.18 -7.31 -12.03
C GLU A 47 -5.81 -8.72 -11.56
N GLY A 48 -5.12 -8.79 -10.42
CA GLY A 48 -5.16 -9.91 -9.49
C GLY A 48 -4.36 -11.17 -9.79
N PHE A 49 -4.06 -11.51 -11.04
CA PHE A 49 -3.45 -12.81 -11.36
C PHE A 49 -2.14 -12.65 -12.15
N PHE A 50 -1.04 -12.98 -11.49
CA PHE A 50 0.26 -13.14 -12.12
C PHE A 50 0.53 -14.63 -12.32
N GLU A 51 0.66 -15.04 -13.58
CA GLU A 51 1.31 -16.30 -13.91
C GLU A 51 2.70 -16.33 -13.25
N ILE A 52 2.98 -17.32 -12.41
CA ILE A 52 4.22 -17.44 -11.62
C ILE A 52 5.48 -17.17 -12.49
N PRO A 53 5.62 -17.74 -13.71
CA PRO A 53 6.79 -17.48 -14.56
C PRO A 53 6.90 -16.03 -15.03
N ARG A 54 5.77 -15.35 -15.21
CA ARG A 54 5.73 -13.93 -15.61
C ARG A 54 6.09 -13.04 -14.43
N LEU A 55 5.66 -13.40 -13.22
CA LEU A 55 6.05 -12.71 -11.99
C LEU A 55 7.56 -12.81 -11.81
N ILE A 56 8.14 -14.01 -11.88
CA ILE A 56 9.58 -14.23 -11.74
C ILE A 56 10.37 -13.38 -12.75
N ARG A 57 9.96 -13.35 -14.03
CA ARG A 57 10.60 -12.48 -15.04
C ARG A 57 10.55 -10.99 -14.69
N ILE A 58 9.43 -10.51 -14.14
CA ILE A 58 9.29 -9.11 -13.72
C ILE A 58 10.17 -8.83 -12.51
N LEU A 59 10.21 -9.75 -11.55
CA LEU A 59 11.03 -9.64 -10.34
C LEU A 59 12.52 -9.63 -10.67
N VAL A 60 12.98 -10.51 -11.56
CA VAL A 60 14.37 -10.52 -12.05
C VAL A 60 14.70 -9.26 -12.84
N ALA A 61 13.81 -8.77 -13.70
CA ALA A 61 14.05 -7.58 -14.51
C ALA A 61 14.01 -6.27 -13.70
N ARG A 62 13.21 -6.22 -12.62
CA ARG A 62 13.00 -5.04 -11.77
C ARG A 62 12.83 -5.46 -10.32
N PRO A 63 13.92 -5.81 -9.62
CA PRO A 63 13.82 -6.41 -8.30
C PRO A 63 13.41 -5.38 -7.23
N GLY A 64 13.56 -4.08 -7.50
CA GLY A 64 13.05 -3.01 -6.64
C GLY A 64 11.54 -2.75 -6.72
N ILE A 65 10.80 -3.41 -7.64
CA ILE A 65 9.35 -3.19 -7.78
C ILE A 65 8.56 -3.70 -6.57
N VAL A 66 9.14 -4.64 -5.82
CA VAL A 66 8.53 -5.34 -4.68
C VAL A 66 8.66 -4.54 -3.38
N MET A 67 9.47 -3.48 -3.38
CA MET A 67 9.70 -2.65 -2.19
C MET A 67 8.38 -2.03 -1.72
N GLY A 68 8.04 -2.25 -0.45
CA GLY A 68 6.77 -1.79 0.13
C GLY A 68 5.56 -2.68 -0.18
N TRP A 69 5.72 -3.80 -0.88
CA TRP A 69 4.64 -4.77 -1.05
C TRP A 69 4.27 -5.37 0.29
N LYS A 70 2.95 -5.53 0.51
CA LYS A 70 2.40 -6.26 1.64
C LYS A 70 2.43 -7.75 1.32
N LEU A 71 2.88 -8.53 2.27
CA LEU A 71 2.95 -9.98 2.19
C LEU A 71 2.28 -10.58 3.41
N VAL A 72 1.68 -11.74 3.22
CA VAL A 72 1.07 -12.52 4.31
C VAL A 72 1.91 -13.76 4.43
N ASP A 73 2.39 -14.04 5.64
CA ASP A 73 3.12 -15.26 5.96
C ASP A 73 2.50 -15.90 7.22
N THR A 74 2.63 -17.21 7.34
CA THR A 74 2.06 -17.97 8.45
C THR A 74 3.15 -18.28 9.47
N PHE A 75 2.91 -17.91 10.72
CA PHE A 75 3.80 -18.19 11.83
C PHE A 75 3.04 -19.02 12.87
N ASP A 76 3.74 -20.01 13.41
CA ASP A 76 3.23 -20.81 14.52
C ASP A 76 3.38 -20.02 15.83
N ILE A 77 2.27 -19.52 16.36
CA ILE A 77 2.25 -18.87 17.66
C ILE A 77 1.87 -19.92 18.70
N THR A 78 2.67 -20.04 19.76
CA THR A 78 2.30 -20.85 20.91
C THR A 78 1.49 -20.01 21.90
N ILE A 79 0.20 -20.31 22.03
CA ILE A 79 -0.68 -19.72 23.05
C ILE A 79 -1.10 -20.86 23.98
N ASP A 80 -0.87 -20.70 25.28
CA ASP A 80 -1.22 -21.69 26.31
C ASP A 80 -0.68 -23.12 26.04
N GLY A 81 0.48 -23.23 25.40
CA GLY A 81 1.14 -24.50 25.08
C GLY A 81 0.58 -25.21 23.84
N ILE A 82 -0.37 -24.61 23.15
CA ILE A 82 -0.90 -25.07 21.86
C ILE A 82 -0.29 -24.19 20.77
N SER A 83 0.36 -24.81 19.80
CA SER A 83 0.92 -24.13 18.63
C SER A 83 -0.17 -24.00 17.56
N GLU A 84 -0.57 -22.77 17.26
CA GLU A 84 -1.57 -22.49 16.23
C GLU A 84 -0.96 -21.65 15.09
N PRO A 85 -1.20 -22.03 13.82
CA PRO A 85 -0.76 -21.24 12.68
C PRO A 85 -1.58 -19.95 12.62
N SER A 86 -0.89 -18.81 12.68
CA SER A 86 -1.49 -17.48 12.57
C SER A 86 -0.91 -16.75 11.36
N GLU A 87 -1.75 -16.01 10.66
CA GLU A 87 -1.35 -15.21 9.51
C GLU A 87 -0.87 -13.82 9.96
N PHE A 88 0.32 -13.44 9.53
CA PHE A 88 0.92 -12.15 9.82
C PHE A 88 1.12 -11.36 8.54
N LEU A 89 0.86 -10.06 8.64
CA LEU A 89 1.10 -9.10 7.56
C LEU A 89 2.50 -8.52 7.72
N GLY A 90 3.34 -8.68 6.70
CA GLY A 90 4.65 -8.06 6.60
C GLY A 90 4.75 -7.10 5.43
N VAL A 91 5.83 -6.34 5.39
CA VAL A 91 6.15 -5.41 4.31
C VAL A 91 7.59 -5.63 3.85
N VAL A 92 7.83 -5.74 2.54
CA VAL A 92 9.19 -5.80 1.99
C VAL A 92 9.91 -4.47 2.25
N THR A 93 10.99 -4.52 3.03
CA THR A 93 11.75 -3.33 3.46
C THR A 93 13.11 -3.20 2.79
N SER A 94 13.73 -4.30 2.36
CA SER A 94 15.04 -4.28 1.72
C SER A 94 15.18 -5.38 0.68
N MET A 95 16.16 -5.19 -0.19
CA MET A 95 16.53 -6.13 -1.25
C MET A 95 18.05 -6.16 -1.34
N ARG A 96 18.60 -7.36 -1.38
CA ARG A 96 20.03 -7.61 -1.60
C ARG A 96 20.21 -8.68 -2.67
N VAL A 97 21.40 -8.73 -3.24
CA VAL A 97 21.81 -9.77 -4.18
C VAL A 97 22.87 -10.60 -3.48
N SER A 98 22.66 -11.91 -3.37
CA SER A 98 23.62 -12.86 -2.81
C SER A 98 23.83 -13.99 -3.83
N ASP A 99 25.07 -14.22 -4.26
CA ASP A 99 25.42 -15.28 -5.23
C ASP A 99 24.59 -15.30 -6.52
N GLY A 100 24.12 -14.13 -6.97
CA GLY A 100 23.28 -13.99 -8.18
C GLY A 100 21.78 -14.21 -7.95
N VAL A 101 21.37 -14.51 -6.71
CA VAL A 101 19.98 -14.65 -6.28
C VAL A 101 19.50 -13.32 -5.68
N PHE A 102 18.29 -12.92 -6.04
CA PHE A 102 17.63 -11.78 -5.40
C PHE A 102 17.02 -12.23 -4.08
N VAL A 103 17.41 -11.56 -3.00
CA VAL A 103 16.91 -11.81 -1.65
C VAL A 103 16.15 -10.57 -1.19
N TRP A 104 14.87 -10.73 -0.88
CA TRP A 104 14.04 -9.66 -0.33
C TRP A 104 13.83 -9.88 1.16
N SER A 105 14.09 -8.87 1.98
CA SER A 105 13.81 -8.92 3.40
C SER A 105 12.48 -8.24 3.68
N ALA A 106 11.61 -8.91 4.42
CA ALA A 106 10.36 -8.35 4.90
C ALA A 106 10.38 -8.15 6.41
N ARG A 107 9.84 -7.00 6.83
CA ARG A 107 9.62 -6.67 8.25
C ARG A 107 8.18 -6.97 8.60
N PHE A 108 7.99 -7.71 9.70
CA PHE A 108 6.69 -7.94 10.33
C PHE A 108 6.53 -7.03 11.56
N ASP A 109 5.30 -6.87 12.04
CA ASP A 109 4.95 -5.91 13.10
C ASP A 109 5.76 -6.11 14.40
N ASP A 110 6.17 -7.35 14.70
CA ASP A 110 6.97 -7.72 15.89
C ASP A 110 8.50 -7.63 15.67
N GLU A 111 8.97 -6.81 14.73
CA GLU A 111 10.40 -6.63 14.40
C GLU A 111 11.14 -7.84 13.83
N ASP A 112 10.46 -8.95 13.61
CA ASP A 112 11.06 -10.11 12.94
C ASP A 112 11.33 -9.80 11.46
N LEU A 113 12.55 -10.14 11.02
CA LEU A 113 13.02 -9.92 9.65
C LEU A 113 13.21 -11.28 8.97
N ARG A 114 12.44 -11.54 7.92
CA ARG A 114 12.62 -12.74 7.10
C ARG A 114 13.11 -12.41 5.71
N ASP A 115 14.03 -13.23 5.24
CA ASP A 115 14.57 -13.18 3.89
C ASP A 115 13.85 -14.20 3.01
N TYR A 116 13.43 -13.74 1.83
CA TYR A 116 12.83 -14.55 0.78
C TYR A 116 13.76 -14.58 -0.42
N GLU A 117 14.08 -15.78 -0.90
CA GLU A 117 14.96 -16.02 -2.04
C GLU A 117 14.15 -16.44 -3.26
N ALA A 118 14.56 -16.01 -4.46
CA ALA A 118 14.05 -16.55 -5.70
C ALA A 118 15.19 -16.89 -6.67
N GLU A 119 15.31 -18.17 -7.01
CA GLU A 119 16.21 -18.67 -8.03
C GLU A 119 15.60 -18.48 -9.45
N CYS A 120 16.45 -18.26 -10.45
CA CYS A 120 16.06 -18.02 -11.84
C CYS A 120 15.70 -19.30 -12.62
#